data_AF-A0A2B7YHT5-F1
#
_entry.id   AF-A0A2B7YHT5-F1
#
_cell.length_a   1.000
_cell.length_b   1.000
_cell.length_c   1.000
_cell.angle_alpha   90.00
_cell.angle_beta   90.00
_cell.angle_gamma   90.00
#
_symmetry.space_group_name_H-M   'P 1'
#
loop_
_entity.id
_entity.type
_entity.pdbx_description
1 polymer ?
#
loop_
_entity_poly.entity_id
_entity_poly.type
_entity_poly.pdbx_seq_one_letter_code
_entity_poly.pdbx_strand_id
1 'polypeptide(L)' 'MTFKQAVEEIKKGNKIKHKSWDSLMVTEFSNNIVCLEDERSYYYPYDLEDFKKTFMKFKNGWVLVSDDEYKNFFIVGGSK' A
#
# COMPACT_ATOMS: atom_id res chain seq x y z
N MET A 1 -3.19 4.53 -11.57
CA MET A 1 -4.09 3.38 -11.81
C MET A 1 -5.41 3.57 -11.06
N THR A 2 -6.45 2.85 -11.46
CA THR A 2 -7.75 2.80 -10.77
C THR A 2 -7.68 1.88 -9.55
N PHE A 3 -8.67 1.94 -8.65
CA PHE A 3 -8.76 1.06 -7.49
C PHE A 3 -8.84 -0.42 -7.88
N LYS A 4 -9.59 -0.73 -8.96
CA LYS A 4 -9.70 -2.11 -9.46
C LYS A 4 -8.33 -2.65 -9.90
N GLN A 5 -7.60 -1.86 -10.68
CA GLN A 5 -6.24 -2.20 -11.11
C GLN A 5 -5.29 -2.34 -9.92
N ALA A 6 -5.38 -1.43 -8.95
CA ALA A 6 -4.60 -1.51 -7.71
C ALA A 6 -4.80 -2.86 -6.98
N VAL A 7 -6.04 -3.32 -6.84
CA VAL A 7 -6.34 -4.63 -6.24
C VAL A 7 -5.76 -5.78 -7.07
N GLU A 8 -5.76 -5.68 -8.39
CA GLU A 8 -5.13 -6.70 -9.25
C GLU A 8 -3.61 -6.72 -9.09
N GLU A 9 -2.96 -5.56 -8.95
CA GLU A 9 -1.52 -5.46 -8.69
C GLU A 9 -1.13 -5.97 -7.31
N ILE A 10 -1.91 -5.66 -6.27
CA ILE A 10 -1.71 -6.22 -4.91
C ILE A 10 -1.68 -7.75 -4.96
N LYS A 11 -2.63 -8.36 -5.69
CA LYS A 11 -2.72 -9.83 -5.83
C LYS A 11 -1.53 -10.46 -6.56
N LYS A 12 -0.79 -9.68 -7.36
CA LYS A 12 0.45 -10.11 -8.02
C LYS A 12 1.67 -9.97 -7.10
N GLY A 13 1.50 -9.44 -5.88
CA GLY A 13 2.58 -9.17 -4.94
C GLY A 13 3.28 -7.82 -5.20
N ASN A 14 2.71 -6.96 -6.04
CA ASN A 14 3.30 -5.65 -6.30
C ASN A 14 3.01 -4.68 -5.16
N LYS A 15 4.01 -3.89 -4.80
CA LYS A 15 3.86 -2.80 -3.83
C LYS A 15 3.15 -1.63 -4.48
N ILE A 16 2.17 -1.08 -3.79
CA ILE A 16 1.40 0.07 -4.30
C ILE A 16 1.14 1.08 -3.20
N LYS A 17 0.84 2.32 -3.60
CA LYS A 17 0.30 3.33 -2.69
C LYS A 17 -0.71 4.23 -3.39
N HIS A 18 -1.56 4.87 -2.60
CA HIS A 18 -2.33 6.00 -3.11
C HIS A 18 -1.49 7.28 -3.06
N LYS A 19 -1.59 8.14 -4.07
CA LYS A 19 -0.81 9.39 -4.15
C LYS A 19 -1.03 10.36 -2.99
N SER A 20 -2.16 10.25 -2.30
CA SER A 20 -2.47 11.06 -1.11
C SER A 20 -2.03 10.43 0.20
N TRP A 21 -1.33 9.29 0.16
CA TRP A 21 -0.77 8.66 1.35
C TRP A 21 0.69 9.08 1.43
N ASP A 22 1.00 9.86 2.46
CA ASP A 22 2.37 10.30 2.74
C ASP A 22 3.12 9.26 3.58
N SER A 23 2.40 8.50 4.41
CA SER A 23 2.96 7.64 5.46
C SER A 23 2.47 6.19 5.38
N LEU A 24 1.94 5.72 4.23
CA LEU A 24 1.38 4.38 4.12
C LEU A 24 1.58 3.78 2.73
N MET A 25 1.93 2.49 2.67
CA MET A 25 2.03 1.71 1.44
C MET A 25 1.40 0.33 1.64
N VAL A 26 0.92 -0.29 0.56
CA VAL A 26 0.58 -1.71 0.55
C VAL A 26 1.82 -2.48 0.12
N THR A 27 2.28 -3.41 0.96
CA THR A 27 3.59 -4.05 0.79
C THR A 27 3.50 -5.53 0.55
N GLU A 28 2.46 -6.20 1.05
CA GLU A 28 2.30 -7.65 0.92
C GLU A 28 0.85 -8.07 0.70
N PHE A 29 0.70 -9.23 0.07
CA PHE A 29 -0.56 -9.94 -0.08
C PHE A 29 -0.37 -11.44 0.10
N SER A 30 -1.08 -12.05 1.05
CA SER A 30 -1.04 -13.49 1.30
C SER A 30 -2.35 -13.97 1.92
N ASN A 31 -2.88 -15.12 1.48
CA ASN A 31 -4.11 -15.70 2.05
C ASN A 31 -5.29 -14.73 2.17
N ASN A 32 -5.52 -13.89 1.16
CA ASN A 32 -6.52 -12.80 1.18
C ASN A 32 -6.30 -11.70 2.23
N ILE A 33 -5.14 -11.67 2.89
CA ILE A 33 -4.71 -10.59 3.77
C ILE A 33 -3.83 -9.63 2.96
N VAL A 34 -4.10 -8.34 3.08
CA VAL A 34 -3.32 -7.23 2.55
C VAL A 34 -2.59 -6.59 3.73
N CYS A 35 -1.27 -6.48 3.66
CA CYS A 35 -0.49 -5.77 4.68
C CYS A 35 -0.19 -4.36 4.19
N LEU A 36 -0.53 -3.38 5.02
CA LEU A 36 -0.08 -2.02 4.85
C LEU A 36 1.10 -1.78 5.79
N GLU A 37 2.03 -0.95 5.38
CA GLU A 37 3.22 -0.62 6.16
C GLU A 37 3.40 0.89 6.20
N ASP A 38 3.72 1.41 7.38
CA ASP A 38 4.07 2.82 7.57
C ASP A 38 5.59 3.05 7.54
N GLU A 39 5.98 4.32 7.58
CA GLU A 39 7.39 4.76 7.57
C GLU A 39 8.21 4.25 8.78
N ARG A 40 7.57 3.69 9.81
CA ARG A 40 8.18 3.12 11.01
C ARG A 40 8.29 1.59 10.94
N SER A 41 8.02 1.01 9.77
CA SER A 41 7.94 -0.45 9.56
C SER A 41 6.87 -1.12 10.42
N TYR A 42 5.80 -0.40 10.79
CA TYR A 42 4.67 -1.02 11.46
C TYR A 42 3.70 -1.60 10.44
N TYR A 43 3.33 -2.87 10.65
CA TYR A 43 2.42 -3.60 9.77
C TYR A 43 0.97 -3.51 10.24
N TYR A 44 0.09 -3.18 9.31
CA TYR A 44 -1.36 -3.14 9.48
C TYR A 44 -1.99 -4.19 8.57
N PRO A 45 -2.28 -5.39 9.08
CA PRO A 45 -2.94 -6.43 8.29
C PRO A 45 -4.44 -6.09 8.13
N TYR A 46 -4.96 -6.31 6.93
CA TYR A 46 -6.37 -6.19 6.59
C TYR A 46 -6.83 -7.40 5.81
N ASP A 47 -8.02 -7.91 6.11
CA ASP A 47 -8.73 -8.76 5.15
C ASP A 47 -8.98 -7.98 3.85
N LEU A 48 -8.83 -8.63 2.70
CA LEU A 48 -8.98 -8.00 1.39
C LEU A 48 -10.36 -7.34 1.21
N GLU A 49 -11.40 -7.91 1.80
CA GLU A 49 -12.74 -7.33 1.78
C GLU A 49 -12.82 -6.03 2.59
N ASP A 50 -12.22 -6.00 3.77
CA ASP A 50 -12.20 -4.82 4.62
C ASP A 50 -11.29 -3.72 4.07
N PHE A 51 -10.16 -4.10 3.46
CA PHE A 51 -9.35 -3.20 2.66
C PHE A 51 -10.19 -2.54 1.55
N LYS A 52 -10.98 -3.33 0.81
CA LYS A 52 -11.86 -2.81 -0.24
C LYS A 52 -12.90 -1.86 0.31
N LYS A 53 -13.61 -2.22 1.38
CA LYS A 53 -14.62 -1.35 2.00
C LYS A 53 -14.00 -0.05 2.51
N THR A 54 -12.83 -0.12 3.13
CA THR A 54 -12.13 1.03 3.71
C THR A 54 -11.63 2.00 2.64
N PHE A 55 -11.07 1.47 1.54
CA PHE A 55 -10.35 2.27 0.56
C PHE A 55 -11.07 2.43 -0.80
N MET A 56 -12.28 1.88 -0.99
CA MET A 56 -13.05 2.03 -2.24
C MET A 56 -13.39 3.49 -2.61
N LYS A 57 -13.35 4.42 -1.64
CA LYS A 57 -13.50 5.86 -1.90
C LYS A 57 -12.38 6.42 -2.76
N PHE A 58 -11.18 5.84 -2.70
CA PHE A 58 -10.03 6.21 -3.51
C PHE A 58 -10.11 5.53 -4.89
N LYS A 59 -11.02 5.99 -5.74
CA LYS A 59 -11.30 5.34 -7.04
C LYS A 59 -10.11 5.37 -8.01
N ASN A 60 -9.29 6.42 -7.96
CA ASN A 60 -8.14 6.67 -8.83
C ASN A 60 -6.92 7.05 -7.97
N GLY A 61 -5.79 7.39 -8.59
CA GLY A 61 -4.64 7.95 -7.87
C GLY A 61 -3.71 6.93 -7.24
N TRP A 62 -3.91 5.64 -7.50
CA TRP A 62 -2.99 4.58 -7.09
C TRP A 62 -1.76 4.54 -8.01
N VAL A 63 -0.62 4.17 -7.48
CA VAL A 63 0.65 4.04 -8.21
C VAL A 63 1.41 2.80 -7.72
N LEU A 64 2.20 2.20 -8.62
CA LEU A 64 3.19 1.19 -8.24
C LEU A 64 4.29 1.88 -7.44
N VAL A 65 4.78 1.20 -6.41
CA VAL A 65 5.95 1.61 -5.64
C VAL A 65 7.13 0.81 -6.14
N SER A 66 8.18 1.51 -6.55
CA SER A 66 9.46 0.87 -6.92
C SER A 66 10.22 0.41 -5.67
N ASP A 67 11.13 -0.55 -5.82
CA ASP A 67 11.94 -1.01 -4.69
C ASP A 67 12.79 0.12 -4.07
N ASP A 68 13.28 1.06 -4.89
CA ASP A 68 14.03 2.22 -4.39
C ASP A 68 13.15 3.18 -3.59
N GLU A 69 11.92 3.42 -4.04
CA GLU A 69 10.95 4.22 -3.29
C GLU A 69 10.58 3.55 -1.96
N TYR A 70 10.39 2.23 -1.97
CA TYR A 70 10.11 1.45 -0.76
C TYR A 70 11.27 1.52 0.23
N LYS A 71 12.54 1.36 -0.21
CA LYS A 71 13.70 1.51 0.66
C LYS A 71 13.81 2.91 1.25
N ASN A 72 13.55 3.94 0.44
CA ASN A 72 13.61 5.34 0.88
C ASN A 72 12.48 5.71 1.85
N PHE A 73 11.35 5.01 1.79
CA PHE A 73 10.19 5.26 2.65
C PHE A 73 10.53 5.22 4.15
N PHE A 74 11.41 4.31 4.55
CA PHE A 74 11.81 4.15 5.96
C PHE A 74 12.93 5.11 6.39
N ILE A 75 13.68 5.66 5.45
CA ILE A 75 14.83 6.52 5.76
C ILE A 75 14.37 7.93 6.17
N VAL A 76 13.24 8.39 5.61
CA VAL A 76 12.71 9.76 5.86
C VAL A 76 12.04 9.88 7.24
N GLY A 77 11.56 8.78 7.83
CA GLY A 77 10.96 8.76 9.18
C GLY A 77 11.95 8.90 10.33
N GLY A 78 13.27 8.83 10.06
CA GLY A 78 14.34 8.82 11.07
C GLY A 78 14.96 10.18 11.41
N SER A 79 14.48 11.29 10.87
CA SER A 79 15.03 12.62 11.18
C SER A 79 14.00 13.73 11.02
N LYS A 80 13.18 13.94 12.05
CA LYS A 80 12.59 15.25 12.40
C LYS A 80 12.50 15.37 13.91
#